data_AF-A0AA39PUB3-F1
#
_entry.id   AF-A0AA39PUB3-F1
#
_cell.length_a   1.000
_cell.length_b   1.000
_cell.length_c   1.000
_cell.angle_alpha   90.00
_cell.angle_beta   90.00
_cell.angle_gamma   90.00
#
_symmetry.space_group_name_H-M   'P 1'
#
loop_
_entity.id
_entity.type
_entity.pdbx_description
1 polymer ?
#
loop_
_entity_poly.entity_id
_entity_poly.type
_entity_poly.pdbx_seq_one_letter_code
_entity_poly.pdbx_strand_id
1 'polypeptide(L)' 'MQTSKEDKHWQIRQMFDVYKRGALCLVLPGGVQRRVRSDEYTAWINRGYTLQETLAPPRIGAIYSWK' A
#
# COMPACT_ATOMS: atom_id res chain seq x y z
N MET A 1 -10.56 -15.28 -5.28
CA MET A 1 -11.15 -14.00 -4.82
C MET A 1 -11.99 -14.29 -3.59
N GLN A 2 -11.84 -13.52 -2.51
CA GLN A 2 -12.70 -13.62 -1.31
C GLN A 2 -14.12 -13.16 -1.68
N THR A 3 -15.11 -14.05 -1.62
CA THR A 3 -16.49 -13.80 -2.08
C THR A 3 -17.42 -13.29 -0.98
N SER A 4 -17.04 -13.47 0.28
CA SER A 4 -17.78 -12.98 1.46
C SER A 4 -17.54 -11.49 1.69
N LYS A 5 -18.63 -10.70 1.71
CA LYS A 5 -18.57 -9.27 2.01
C LYS A 5 -18.16 -9.00 3.46
N GLU A 6 -18.63 -9.82 4.40
CA GLU A 6 -18.34 -9.66 5.82
C GLU A 6 -16.87 -9.89 6.11
N ASP A 7 -16.31 -10.99 5.58
CA ASP A 7 -14.89 -11.30 5.73
C ASP A 7 -14.02 -10.21 5.10
N LYS A 8 -14.45 -9.68 3.96
CA LYS A 8 -13.74 -8.57 3.29
C LYS A 8 -13.74 -7.31 4.15
N HIS A 9 -14.87 -6.93 4.74
CA HIS A 9 -14.94 -5.77 5.65
C HIS A 9 -14.09 -5.98 6.89
N TRP A 10 -14.14 -7.17 7.48
CA TRP A 10 -13.31 -7.53 8.63
C TRP A 10 -11.82 -7.45 8.26
N GLN A 11 -11.40 -8.05 7.14
CA GLN A 11 -10.03 -8.00 6.63
C GLN A 11 -9.55 -6.56 6.41
N ILE A 12 -10.38 -5.70 5.78
CA ILE A 12 -10.03 -4.29 5.53
C ILE A 12 -9.81 -3.54 6.85
N ARG A 13 -10.63 -3.79 7.88
CA ARG A 13 -10.48 -3.15 9.21
C ARG A 13 -9.22 -3.66 9.93
N GLN A 14 -8.99 -4.96 9.91
CA GLN A 14 -7.79 -5.54 10.55
C GLN A 14 -6.51 -5.08 9.86
N MET A 15 -6.48 -5.02 8.53
CA MET A 15 -5.33 -4.51 7.78
C MET A 15 -5.03 -3.04 8.10
N PHE A 16 -6.06 -2.21 8.26
CA PHE A 16 -5.87 -0.82 8.68
C PHE A 16 -5.15 -0.74 10.03
N ASP A 17 -5.58 -1.54 11.02
CA ASP A 17 -4.93 -1.57 12.33
C ASP A 17 -3.49 -2.06 12.27
N VAL A 18 -3.19 -3.01 11.38
CA VAL A 18 -1.81 -3.48 11.11
C VAL A 18 -0.96 -2.33 10.56
N TYR A 19 -1.43 -1.64 9.53
CA TYR A 19 -0.68 -0.53 8.93
C TYR A 19 -0.49 0.63 9.90
N LYS A 20 -1.51 0.96 10.71
CA LYS A 20 -1.46 2.01 11.72
C LYS A 20 -0.42 1.74 12.82
N ARG A 21 -0.19 0.47 13.17
CA ARG A 21 0.79 0.06 14.19
C ARG A 21 2.23 0.06 13.69
N GLY A 22 2.47 0.16 12.39
CA GLY A 22 3.81 0.24 11.82
C GLY A 22 4.49 1.57 12.17
N ALA A 23 5.80 1.55 12.44
CA ALA A 23 6.55 2.79 12.68
C ALA A 23 6.89 3.55 11.38
N LEU A 24 7.03 2.82 10.27
CA LEU A 24 7.35 3.32 8.94
C LEU A 24 6.77 2.37 7.89
N CYS A 25 6.10 2.91 6.88
CA CYS A 25 5.72 2.18 5.69
C CYS A 25 6.55 2.64 4.50
N LEU A 26 7.26 1.70 3.87
CA LEU A 26 7.98 1.94 2.62
C LEU A 26 7.16 1.38 1.47
N VAL A 27 6.69 2.28 0.62
CA VAL A 27 5.95 1.96 -0.59
C VAL A 27 6.94 1.79 -1.74
N LEU A 28 6.88 0.64 -2.41
CA LEU A 28 7.62 0.36 -3.63
C LEU A 28 6.62 0.13 -4.76
N PRO A 29 6.24 1.16 -5.54
CA PRO A 29 5.18 1.02 -6.54
C PRO A 29 5.54 0.03 -7.66
N GLY A 30 6.83 -0.15 -7.95
CA GLY A 30 7.37 -1.17 -8.86
C GLY A 30 7.65 -2.54 -8.24
N GLY A 31 7.32 -2.72 -6.96
CA GLY A 31 7.76 -3.87 -6.17
C GLY A 31 9.26 -3.82 -5.82
N VAL A 32 9.77 -4.92 -5.27
CA VAL A 32 11.17 -5.03 -4.80
C VAL A 32 12.17 -5.10 -5.95
N GLN A 33 11.71 -5.51 -7.15
CA GLN A 33 12.58 -5.81 -8.29
C GLN A 33 13.09 -4.57 -9.03
N ARG A 34 12.34 -3.46 -9.02
CA ARG A 34 12.73 -2.25 -9.76
C ARG A 34 12.25 -0.97 -9.11
N ARG A 35 13.02 0.10 -9.34
CA ARG A 35 12.60 1.47 -9.05
C ARG A 35 11.78 1.98 -10.23
N VAL A 36 10.64 2.60 -9.95
CA VAL A 36 9.78 3.22 -10.97
C VAL A 36 10.11 4.69 -11.09
N ARG A 37 9.83 5.31 -12.24
CA ARG A 37 9.87 6.78 -12.32
C ARG A 37 8.68 7.39 -11.59
N SER A 38 8.79 8.65 -11.20
CA SER A 38 7.69 9.37 -10.53
C SER A 38 6.44 9.55 -11.40
N ASP A 39 6.61 9.59 -12.72
CA ASP A 39 5.54 9.73 -13.71
C ASP A 39 5.04 8.39 -14.26
N GLU A 40 5.61 7.28 -13.80
CA GLU A 40 5.27 5.96 -14.29
C GLU A 40 4.02 5.42 -13.60
N TYR A 41 3.03 5.04 -14.42
CA TYR A 41 1.86 4.36 -13.93
C TYR A 41 2.20 2.93 -13.46
N THR A 42 1.75 2.56 -12.26
CA THR A 42 1.95 1.21 -11.72
C THR A 42 0.63 0.58 -11.32
N ALA A 43 0.46 -0.72 -11.57
CA ALA A 43 -0.73 -1.46 -11.14
C ALA A 43 -0.88 -1.51 -9.61
N TRP A 44 0.16 -1.14 -8.84
CA TRP A 44 0.08 -0.97 -7.40
C TRP A 44 -0.98 0.06 -7.01
N ILE A 45 -1.13 1.18 -7.75
CA ILE A 45 -2.10 2.24 -7.39
C ILE A 45 -3.56 1.73 -7.39
N ASN A 46 -3.85 0.73 -8.23
CA ASN A 46 -5.19 0.14 -8.38
C ASN A 46 -5.53 -0.93 -7.33
N ARG A 47 -4.64 -1.20 -6.37
CA ARG A 47 -4.91 -2.22 -5.34
C ARG A 47 -5.91 -1.69 -4.32
N GLY A 48 -6.66 -2.61 -3.71
CA GLY A 48 -7.64 -2.25 -2.70
C GLY A 48 -7.04 -1.69 -1.40
N TYR A 49 -5.75 -1.93 -1.15
CA TYR A 49 -5.07 -1.54 0.09
C TYR A 49 -4.19 -0.29 -0.03
N THR A 50 -4.01 0.26 -1.24
CA THR A 50 -3.07 1.36 -1.51
C THR A 50 -3.31 2.58 -0.62
N LEU A 51 -4.57 2.92 -0.39
CA LEU A 51 -4.95 4.05 0.46
C LEU A 51 -4.56 3.82 1.92
N GLN A 52 -4.74 2.59 2.43
CA GLN A 52 -4.36 2.26 3.79
C GLN A 52 -2.84 2.23 3.95
N GLU A 53 -2.12 1.66 2.98
CA GLU A 53 -0.66 1.61 2.95
C GLU A 53 -0.03 3.02 2.97
N THR A 54 -0.70 3.99 2.34
CA THR A 54 -0.18 5.37 2.19
C THR A 54 -0.65 6.35 3.26
N LEU A 55 -1.73 6.05 4.00
CA LEU A 55 -2.33 6.99 4.95
C LEU A 55 -2.44 6.49 6.40
N ALA A 56 -2.52 5.17 6.63
CA ALA A 56 -2.68 4.65 7.99
C ALA A 56 -1.41 4.74 8.85
N PRO A 57 -0.20 4.45 8.32
CA PRO A 57 1.03 4.53 9.09
C PRO A 57 1.37 5.98 9.51
N PRO A 58 2.03 6.19 10.65
CA PRO A 58 2.45 7.52 11.11
C PRO A 58 3.56 8.14 10.24
N ARG A 59 4.34 7.31 9.54
CA ARG A 59 5.41 7.74 8.62
C ARG A 59 5.36 6.90 7.37
N ILE A 60 5.37 7.55 6.21
CA ILE A 60 5.36 6.90 4.89
C ILE A 60 6.52 7.43 4.05
N GLY A 61 7.18 6.55 3.32
CA GLY A 61 8.14 6.90 2.28
C GLY A 61 7.87 6.10 1.01
N ALA A 62 7.89 6.75 -0.15
CA ALA A 62 7.83 6.08 -1.45
C ALA A 62 9.22 5.98 -2.05
N ILE A 63 9.62 4.78 -2.48
CA ILE A 63 10.90 4.55 -3.16
C ILE A 63 10.64 4.55 -4.66
N TYR A 64 11.25 5.51 -5.34
CA TYR A 64 11.19 5.67 -6.79
C TYR A 64 12.53 6.21 -7.31
N SER A 65 12.71 6.21 -8.62
CA SER A 65 13.85 6.79 -9.31
C SER A 65 13.66 8.30 -9.44
N TRP A 66 14.55 9.06 -8.81
CA TRP A 66 14.66 10.50 -8.98
C TRP A 66 15.73 10.80 -10.03
N LYS A 67 15.36 10.70 -11.31
CA LYS A 67 16.12 11.13 -12.50
C LYS A 67 15.38 10.73 -13.76
#